data_AF-A0A6I1GIX7-F1
#
_entry.id   AF-A0A6I1GIX7-F1
#
_cell.length_a   1.000
_cell.length_b   1.000
_cell.length_c   1.000
_cell.angle_alpha   90.00
_cell.angle_beta   90.00
_cell.angle_gamma   90.00
#
_symmetry.space_group_name_H-M   'P 1'
#
loop_
_entity.id
_entity.type
_entity.pdbx_description
1 polymer ?
#
loop_
_entity_poly.entity_id
_entity_poly.type
_entity_poly.pdbx_seq_one_letter_code
_entity_poly.pdbx_strand_id
1 'polypeptide(L)'
;MTTPFRGAAATLALGAALLTGACSDTPEENTADACTALTEYETALTTLRDSLTADATVEQVREARDDVASAAGELDSALGDVAQDRVDALNQAWSDLDSAITDADSDATLQEAADTIRAQAQEVESARSDLGSALECG
;
A
#
# COMPACT_ATOMS: atom_id res chain seq x y z
N MET A 1 28.87 -15.15 54.47
CA MET A 1 27.67 -16.02 54.41
C MET A 1 26.85 -15.63 53.19
N THR A 2 26.88 -16.49 52.17
CA THR A 2 25.79 -16.88 51.25
C THR A 2 24.59 -15.94 50.96
N THR A 3 24.40 -15.64 49.67
CA THR A 3 23.20 -15.17 48.92
C THR A 3 22.03 -16.21 48.95
N PRO A 4 20.86 -16.10 48.25
CA PRO A 4 20.11 -15.00 47.55
C PRO A 4 18.53 -15.06 47.67
N PHE A 5 17.78 -14.04 47.20
CA PHE A 5 16.48 -14.15 46.44
C PHE A 5 15.92 -12.73 46.12
N ARG A 6 15.99 -12.24 44.88
CA ARG A 6 14.93 -12.17 43.84
C ARG A 6 13.64 -11.42 44.21
N GLY A 7 13.44 -10.26 43.57
CA GLY A 7 12.15 -9.60 43.36
C GLY A 7 12.23 -8.76 42.09
N ALA A 8 11.59 -9.22 41.02
CA ALA A 8 11.66 -8.66 39.68
C ALA A 8 10.71 -7.46 39.53
N ALA A 9 11.22 -6.35 39.01
CA ALA A 9 10.41 -5.29 38.43
C ALA A 9 10.11 -5.67 36.97
N ALA A 10 8.85 -5.97 36.68
CA ALA A 10 8.35 -6.14 35.32
C ALA A 10 7.54 -4.90 34.93
N THR A 11 8.23 -3.83 34.56
CA THR A 11 7.64 -2.79 33.72
C THR A 11 7.51 -3.37 32.32
N LEU A 12 6.27 -3.58 31.89
CA LEU A 12 5.88 -3.84 30.51
C LEU A 12 6.37 -2.67 29.64
N ALA A 13 7.58 -2.79 29.11
CA ALA A 13 8.01 -2.01 27.97
C ALA A 13 7.30 -2.62 26.74
N LEU A 14 6.36 -1.86 26.17
CA LEU A 14 5.88 -2.07 24.81
C LEU A 14 7.12 -2.08 23.91
N GLY A 15 7.48 -3.27 23.42
CA GLY A 15 8.57 -3.46 22.48
C GLY A 15 8.17 -2.88 21.14
N ALA A 16 8.52 -1.61 20.89
CA ALA A 16 8.69 -1.09 19.55
C ALA A 16 9.95 -1.74 18.97
N ALA A 17 9.78 -2.91 18.36
CA ALA A 17 10.80 -3.53 17.53
C ALA A 17 10.92 -2.68 16.25
N LEU A 18 11.79 -1.67 16.31
CA LEU A 18 12.31 -1.00 15.11
C LEU A 18 13.18 -2.00 14.37
N LEU A 19 12.57 -2.77 13.48
CA LEU A 19 13.26 -3.47 12.42
C LEU A 19 13.75 -2.41 11.43
N THR A 20 15.07 -2.28 11.33
CA THR A 20 15.73 -1.59 10.23
C THR A 20 15.64 -2.46 8.98
N GLY A 21 14.44 -2.51 8.41
CA GLY A 21 14.18 -2.98 7.03
C GLY A 21 14.17 -1.78 6.10
N ALA A 22 14.45 -1.97 4.82
CA ALA A 22 14.28 -0.94 3.80
C ALA A 22 12.91 -0.25 4.00
N CYS A 23 12.88 1.08 3.96
CA CYS A 23 11.62 1.82 3.98
C CYS A 23 10.88 1.46 2.68
N SER A 24 10.06 0.42 2.75
CA SER A 24 8.96 0.23 1.83
C SER A 24 7.80 0.96 2.48
N ASP A 25 7.30 2.00 1.83
CA ASP A 25 6.11 2.73 2.26
C ASP A 25 4.92 1.74 2.34
N THR A 26 4.10 1.91 3.37
CA THR A 26 2.92 1.05 3.60
C THR A 26 1.83 1.32 2.57
N PRO A 27 0.88 0.40 2.34
CA PRO A 27 -0.24 0.64 1.43
C PRO A 27 -1.05 1.90 1.77
N GLU A 28 -1.20 2.22 3.06
CA GLU A 28 -1.83 3.47 3.50
C GLU A 28 -0.99 4.71 3.15
N GLU A 29 0.33 4.64 3.29
CA GLU A 29 1.27 5.71 2.90
C GLU A 29 1.25 5.91 1.37
N ASN A 30 1.35 4.85 0.57
CA ASN A 30 1.29 4.92 -0.90
C ASN A 30 -0.01 5.55 -1.40
N THR A 31 -1.15 5.23 -0.75
CA THR A 31 -2.42 5.87 -1.08
C THR A 31 -2.43 7.36 -0.72
N ALA A 32 -1.86 7.73 0.43
CA ALA A 32 -1.75 9.13 0.84
C ALA A 32 -0.83 9.94 -0.10
N ASP A 33 0.25 9.33 -0.56
CA ASP A 33 1.19 9.92 -1.51
C ASP A 33 0.56 10.10 -2.88
N ALA A 34 -0.20 9.10 -3.37
CA ALA A 34 -0.97 9.24 -4.62
C ALA A 34 -2.01 10.37 -4.54
N CYS A 35 -2.70 10.53 -3.40
CA CYS A 35 -3.61 11.65 -3.17
C CYS A 35 -2.89 13.01 -3.15
N THR A 36 -1.68 13.06 -2.58
CA THR A 36 -0.85 14.27 -2.54
C THR A 36 -0.40 14.65 -3.95
N ALA A 37 0.17 13.70 -4.69
CA ALA A 37 0.61 13.90 -6.07
C ALA A 37 -0.55 14.32 -6.99
N LEU A 38 -1.76 13.80 -6.78
CA LEU A 38 -2.94 14.23 -7.52
C LEU A 38 -3.28 15.70 -7.26
N THR A 39 -3.21 16.13 -6.00
CA THR A 39 -3.45 17.53 -5.61
C THR A 39 -2.41 18.47 -6.21
N GLU A 40 -1.14 18.04 -6.28
CA GLU A 40 -0.05 18.79 -6.89
C GLU A 40 -0.22 18.90 -8.41
N TYR A 41 -0.61 17.81 -9.08
CA TYR A 41 -0.95 17.81 -10.49
C TYR A 41 -2.13 18.75 -10.81
N GLU A 42 -3.21 18.72 -10.02
CA GLU A 42 -4.35 19.65 -10.16
C GLU A 42 -3.94 21.12 -9.95
N THR A 43 -3.03 21.36 -9.00
CA THR A 43 -2.46 22.69 -8.75
C THR A 43 -1.61 23.16 -9.92
N ALA A 44 -0.75 22.31 -10.48
CA ALA A 44 0.05 22.62 -11.66
C ALA A 44 -0.83 22.94 -12.88
N LEU A 45 -1.90 22.18 -13.09
CA LEU A 45 -2.90 22.46 -14.14
C LEU A 45 -3.57 23.83 -13.96
N THR A 46 -3.89 24.18 -12.71
CA THR A 46 -4.46 25.49 -12.37
C THR A 46 -3.46 26.60 -12.66
N THR A 47 -2.19 26.46 -12.25
CA THR A 47 -1.12 27.42 -12.53
C THR A 47 -0.90 27.60 -14.03
N LEU A 48 -0.84 26.50 -14.80
CA LEU A 48 -0.74 26.57 -16.26
C LEU A 48 -1.90 27.37 -16.84
N ARG A 49 -3.14 27.05 -16.47
CA ARG A 49 -4.32 27.78 -16.95
C ARG A 49 -4.23 29.27 -16.59
N ASP A 50 -3.85 29.58 -15.36
CA ASP A 50 -3.77 30.95 -14.87
C ASP A 50 -2.60 31.73 -15.50
N SER A 51 -1.58 31.04 -16.02
CA SER A 51 -0.48 31.63 -16.80
C SER A 51 -0.89 32.07 -18.21
N LEU A 52 -2.00 31.56 -18.75
CA LEU A 52 -2.47 31.85 -20.12
C LEU A 52 -3.17 33.22 -20.21
N THR A 53 -2.42 34.27 -19.89
CA THR A 53 -2.87 35.66 -19.97
C THR A 53 -2.31 36.37 -21.21
N ALA A 54 -2.92 37.50 -21.59
CA ALA A 54 -2.48 38.27 -22.76
C ALA A 54 -1.06 38.86 -22.61
N ASP A 55 -0.62 39.05 -21.37
CA ASP A 55 0.68 39.65 -21.03
C ASP A 55 1.76 38.58 -20.77
N ALA A 56 1.40 37.29 -20.74
CA ALA A 56 2.35 36.21 -20.52
C ALA A 56 3.22 35.95 -21.76
N THR A 57 4.49 35.67 -21.51
CA THR A 57 5.42 35.22 -22.53
C THR A 57 5.23 33.73 -22.81
N VAL A 58 5.58 33.30 -24.02
CA VAL A 58 5.58 31.87 -24.39
C VAL A 58 6.49 31.04 -23.47
N GLU A 59 7.57 31.63 -22.96
CA GLU A 59 8.49 30.92 -22.06
C GLU A 59 7.84 30.62 -20.71
N GLN A 60 7.08 31.56 -20.14
CA GLN A 60 6.32 31.31 -18.90
C GLN A 60 5.28 30.21 -19.06
N VAL A 61 4.62 30.15 -20.22
CA VAL A 61 3.66 29.08 -20.53
C VAL A 61 4.37 27.72 -20.69
N ARG A 62 5.60 27.71 -21.25
CA ARG A 62 6.40 26.49 -21.35
C ARG A 62 6.83 25.97 -19.99
N GLU A 63 7.30 26.86 -19.11
CA GLU A 63 7.67 26.54 -17.74
C GLU A 63 6.47 25.92 -16.99
N ALA A 64 5.31 26.58 -17.02
CA ALA A 64 4.11 26.03 -16.38
C ALA A 64 3.64 24.70 -16.99
N ARG A 65 3.89 24.47 -18.29
CA ARG A 65 3.62 23.17 -18.94
C ARG A 65 4.62 22.10 -18.49
N ASP A 66 5.88 22.46 -18.31
CA ASP A 66 6.92 21.55 -17.82
C ASP A 66 6.63 21.16 -16.36
N ASP A 67 6.13 22.07 -15.53
CA ASP A 67 5.65 21.78 -14.17
C ASP A 67 4.50 20.76 -14.16
N VAL A 68 3.50 20.94 -15.06
CA VAL A 68 2.42 19.96 -15.23
C VAL A 68 2.96 18.59 -15.63
N ALA A 69 3.94 18.54 -16.52
CA ALA A 69 4.55 17.28 -16.95
C ALA A 69 5.31 16.58 -15.82
N SER A 70 5.99 17.35 -14.95
CA SER A 70 6.66 16.82 -13.76
C SER A 70 5.65 16.24 -12.78
N ALA A 71 4.62 17.00 -12.41
CA ALA A 71 3.59 16.56 -11.47
C ALA A 71 2.79 15.35 -12.02
N ALA A 72 2.58 15.28 -13.34
CA ALA A 72 1.98 14.10 -13.96
C ALA A 72 2.84 12.84 -13.82
N GLY A 73 4.17 12.98 -13.93
CA GLY A 73 5.10 11.87 -13.73
C GLY A 73 5.15 11.40 -12.27
N GLU A 74 5.09 12.32 -11.31
CA GLU A 74 5.00 11.99 -9.88
C GLU A 74 3.68 11.28 -9.55
N LEU A 75 2.57 11.76 -10.10
CA LEU A 75 1.27 11.11 -9.98
C LEU A 75 1.27 9.69 -10.59
N ASP A 76 1.85 9.51 -11.78
CA ASP A 76 1.94 8.19 -12.43
C ASP A 76 2.76 7.21 -11.59
N SER A 77 3.88 7.66 -11.01
CA SER A 77 4.68 6.84 -10.10
C SER A 77 3.89 6.42 -8.87
N ALA A 78 3.26 7.36 -8.18
CA ALA A 78 2.50 7.07 -6.96
C ALA A 78 1.28 6.17 -7.22
N LEU A 79 0.62 6.33 -8.37
CA LEU A 79 -0.43 5.40 -8.81
C LEU A 79 0.12 4.01 -9.12
N GLY A 80 1.35 3.92 -9.64
CA GLY A 80 2.08 2.68 -9.84
C GLY A 80 2.32 1.92 -8.53
N ASP A 81 2.72 2.62 -7.47
CA ASP A 81 2.95 2.04 -6.15
C ASP A 81 1.64 1.49 -5.55
N VAL A 82 0.55 2.26 -5.61
CA VAL A 82 -0.80 1.79 -5.20
C VAL A 82 -1.25 0.56 -6.00
N ALA A 83 -0.93 0.50 -7.30
CA ALA A 83 -1.25 -0.66 -8.12
C ALA A 83 -0.42 -1.89 -7.70
N GLN A 84 0.85 -1.68 -7.38
CA GLN A 84 1.73 -2.74 -6.89
C GLN A 84 1.24 -3.30 -5.54
N ASP A 85 0.84 -2.44 -4.60
CA ASP A 85 0.28 -2.88 -3.32
C ASP A 85 -0.92 -3.83 -3.49
N ARG A 86 -1.79 -3.56 -4.46
CA ARG A 86 -2.96 -4.40 -4.74
C ARG A 86 -2.56 -5.76 -5.32
N VAL A 87 -1.52 -5.80 -6.16
CA VAL A 87 -0.97 -7.05 -6.70
C VAL A 87 -0.30 -7.86 -5.58
N ASP A 88 0.47 -7.20 -4.71
CA ASP A 88 1.14 -7.83 -3.58
C ASP A 88 0.12 -8.37 -2.57
N ALA A 89 -0.96 -7.63 -2.29
CA ALA A 89 -2.07 -8.10 -1.46
C ALA A 89 -2.75 -9.36 -2.02
N LEU A 90 -2.99 -9.42 -3.34
CA LEU A 90 -3.55 -10.62 -3.99
C LEU A 90 -2.59 -11.81 -3.87
N ASN A 91 -1.29 -11.60 -4.12
CA ASN A 91 -0.28 -12.65 -4.00
C ASN A 91 -0.17 -13.17 -2.56
N GLN A 92 -0.20 -12.27 -1.57
CA GLN A 92 -0.17 -12.62 -0.16
C GLN A 92 -1.41 -13.44 0.23
N ALA A 93 -2.61 -12.98 -0.14
CA ALA A 93 -3.84 -13.72 0.13
C ALA A 93 -3.81 -15.13 -0.50
N TRP A 94 -3.24 -15.26 -1.70
CA TRP A 94 -3.07 -16.56 -2.33
C TRP A 94 -2.08 -17.45 -1.56
N SER A 95 -0.94 -16.88 -1.15
CA SER A 95 0.05 -17.60 -0.34
C SER A 95 -0.53 -18.07 0.99
N ASP A 96 -1.38 -17.27 1.64
CA ASP A 96 -2.01 -17.60 2.91
C ASP A 96 -3.05 -18.72 2.75
N LEU A 97 -3.82 -18.71 1.66
CA LEU A 97 -4.73 -19.82 1.33
C LEU A 97 -3.95 -21.11 1.00
N ASP A 98 -2.88 -21.03 0.21
CA ASP A 98 -2.04 -22.21 -0.10
C ASP A 98 -1.41 -22.80 1.16
N SER A 99 -0.94 -21.94 2.07
CA SER A 99 -0.41 -22.34 3.37
C SER A 99 -1.49 -22.99 4.23
N ALA A 100 -2.70 -22.41 4.30
CA ALA A 100 -3.82 -22.99 5.04
C ALA A 100 -4.24 -24.37 4.51
N ILE A 101 -4.09 -24.61 3.20
CA ILE A 101 -4.35 -25.92 2.59
C ILE A 101 -3.22 -26.90 2.90
N THR A 102 -1.96 -26.46 2.83
CA THR A 102 -0.77 -27.30 3.02
C THR A 102 -0.54 -27.67 4.49
N ASP A 103 -0.82 -26.74 5.41
CA ASP A 103 -0.70 -26.94 6.85
C ASP A 103 -1.86 -27.74 7.44
N ALA A 104 -2.96 -27.89 6.68
CA ALA A 104 -4.03 -28.79 7.08
C ALA A 104 -3.48 -30.22 7.18
N ASP A 105 -3.67 -30.84 8.34
CA ASP A 105 -3.24 -32.21 8.56
C ASP A 105 -3.84 -33.10 7.46
N SER A 106 -3.01 -33.85 6.76
CA SER A 106 -3.43 -34.67 5.62
C SER A 106 -4.43 -35.77 6.00
N ASP A 107 -4.53 -36.10 7.30
CA ASP A 107 -5.52 -37.01 7.85
C ASP A 107 -6.78 -36.29 8.39
N ALA A 108 -6.77 -34.95 8.50
CA ALA A 108 -7.93 -34.16 8.88
C ALA A 108 -8.94 -34.08 7.73
N THR A 109 -10.21 -34.10 8.10
CA THR A 109 -11.29 -33.91 7.14
C THR A 109 -11.36 -32.45 6.69
N LEU A 110 -11.84 -32.25 5.47
CA LEU A 110 -12.11 -30.92 4.93
C LEU A 110 -13.11 -30.11 5.78
N GLN A 111 -13.83 -30.78 6.69
CA GLN A 111 -14.76 -30.17 7.64
C GLN A 111 -14.05 -29.61 8.89
N GLU A 112 -12.88 -30.14 9.25
CA GLU A 112 -12.05 -29.69 10.38
C GLU A 112 -11.16 -28.49 10.01
N ALA A 113 -10.63 -28.44 8.78
CA ALA A 113 -9.86 -27.30 8.26
C ALA A 113 -10.72 -26.24 7.54
N ALA A 114 -12.01 -26.53 7.40
CA ALA A 114 -12.93 -25.84 6.50
C ALA A 114 -13.02 -24.32 6.75
N ASP A 115 -13.03 -23.93 8.02
CA ASP A 115 -13.28 -22.55 8.41
C ASP A 115 -12.09 -21.65 8.08
N THR A 116 -10.86 -22.13 8.35
CA THR A 116 -9.64 -21.42 7.97
C THR A 116 -9.50 -21.30 6.46
N ILE A 117 -9.67 -22.41 5.73
CA ILE A 117 -9.57 -22.42 4.27
C ILE A 117 -10.62 -21.49 3.64
N ARG A 118 -11.86 -21.50 4.14
CA ARG A 118 -12.91 -20.58 3.65
C ARG A 118 -12.61 -19.13 3.95
N ALA A 119 -12.06 -18.82 5.13
CA ALA A 119 -11.65 -17.47 5.46
C ALA A 119 -10.57 -16.97 4.48
N GLN A 120 -9.51 -17.75 4.27
CA GLN A 120 -8.44 -17.36 3.34
C GLN A 120 -8.92 -17.27 1.88
N ALA A 121 -9.87 -18.11 1.46
CA ALA A 121 -10.50 -17.98 0.15
C ALA A 121 -11.31 -16.69 0.00
N GLN A 122 -11.98 -16.22 1.06
CA GLN A 122 -12.68 -14.93 1.05
C GLN A 122 -11.70 -13.75 0.95
N GLU A 123 -10.53 -13.84 1.57
CA GLU A 123 -9.46 -12.84 1.43
C GLU A 123 -8.96 -12.77 -0.02
N VAL A 124 -8.74 -13.91 -0.68
CA VAL A 124 -8.38 -13.96 -2.12
C VAL A 124 -9.47 -13.33 -2.99
N GLU A 125 -10.75 -13.65 -2.74
CA GLU A 125 -11.86 -13.07 -3.50
C GLU A 125 -11.94 -11.56 -3.32
N SER A 126 -11.70 -11.06 -2.10
CA SER A 126 -11.70 -9.63 -1.78
C SER A 126 -10.54 -8.91 -2.49
N ALA A 127 -9.31 -9.40 -2.35
CA ALA A 127 -8.14 -8.84 -3.03
C ALA A 127 -8.29 -8.86 -4.56
N ARG A 128 -8.87 -9.92 -5.13
CA ARG A 128 -9.19 -9.99 -6.56
C ARG A 128 -10.22 -8.93 -6.97
N SER A 129 -11.24 -8.69 -6.15
CA SER A 129 -12.28 -7.69 -6.40
C SER A 129 -11.70 -6.26 -6.39
N ASP A 130 -10.81 -5.96 -5.44
CA ASP A 130 -10.16 -4.66 -5.32
C ASP A 130 -9.20 -4.38 -6.49
N LEU A 131 -8.45 -5.40 -6.91
CA LEU A 131 -7.62 -5.34 -8.13
C LEU A 131 -8.49 -5.18 -9.38
N GLY A 132 -9.57 -5.96 -9.50
CA GLY A 132 -10.52 -5.88 -10.62
C GLY A 132 -11.13 -4.48 -10.76
N SER A 133 -11.53 -3.88 -9.64
CA SER A 133 -12.06 -2.51 -9.60
C SER A 133 -11.01 -1.46 -10.01
N ALA A 134 -9.74 -1.68 -9.66
CA ALA A 134 -8.62 -0.83 -10.09
C ALA A 134 -8.42 -0.86 -11.61
N LEU A 135 -8.56 -2.05 -12.20
CA LEU A 135 -8.38 -2.31 -13.62
C LEU A 135 -9.65 -2.04 -14.45
N GLU A 136 -10.71 -1.53 -13.81
CA GLU A 136 -12.04 -1.37 -14.41
C GLU A 136 -12.58 -2.68 -15.03
N CYS A 137 -12.12 -3.81 -14.51
CA CYS A 137 -12.54 -5.15 -14.93
C CYS A 137 -13.79 -5.54 -14.13
N GLY A 138 -14.97 -5.34 -14.73
CA GLY A 138 -16.28 -5.65 -14.15
C GLY A 138 -17.35 -5.97 -15.19
#